data_AF-A0A9D6DL27-F1
#
_entry.id   AF-A0A9D6DL27-F1
#
_cell.length_a   1.000
_cell.length_b   1.000
_cell.length_c   1.000
_cell.angle_alpha   90.00
_cell.angle_beta   90.00
_cell.angle_gamma   90.00
#
_symmetry.space_group_name_H-M   'P 1'
#
loop_
_entity.id
_entity.type
_entity.pdbx_description
1 polymer ?
#
loop_
_entity_poly.entity_id
_entity_poly.type
_entity_poly.pdbx_seq_one_letter_code
_entity_poly.pdbx_strand_id
1 'polypeptide(L)'
;MNSREIRQKFLEFMKEKGHAVVPSSSLVPDDPSVLLTTAGMQQFKRYYTGELLTTAGMQQFKRYYTGELDAERDFGARRTASIQKCFRTSDIEEVGDETHLTFFEMLGNFSFGDYFKEESIVWAYEFVTERLGVSPDRIRVSIFKGDERVPRDAESYRIWHGVVKVPKERIDERGMDDNFWGPTGSGGPCGPTSEIYVDGVEIWNLVFNEFFCNVSREELLAGGGTLERLKLPGVDTGMGFERLLAVLGGYADVFETDLLHPLAAEIASIAPGLDQRALRVLTDHLRASVFLIGDGVTPSNKEAGYILRRLVRRIMAYQITHDIHADLFPYAVAKARQMFGGIYKELADEKRILGVLETEKEKFEKAIAKGLGELQRHAVIGAKEAFLLYETYGLPFELIKELAPKGVAKDLTREGFEREFERHKKVSRAGALKKFGGHGLILNTGELKAADQEELTKVTRLHTATHLLQQALRDVLGPGVEQRGSDITAERTRFDFAFPRKLSPEELKSVEEIVNEKANADLPVHCAELTKTEAEQTGALYFFREKYPAVVKVYFVGETLATAYSKEFCGGPHVSRTGEIGTFRILKEEAVGAGVRRIRATVE
;
A
#
# COMPACT_ATOMS: atom_id res chain seq x y z
N MET A 1 9.05 9.98 29.30
CA MET A 1 9.26 10.74 28.05
C MET A 1 7.99 10.67 27.23
N ASN A 2 7.63 11.71 26.49
CA ASN A 2 6.46 11.71 25.60
C ASN A 2 6.87 11.46 24.14
N SER A 3 5.88 11.25 23.27
CA SER A 3 6.13 10.96 21.85
C SER A 3 6.94 12.04 21.13
N ARG A 4 6.69 13.31 21.41
CA ARG A 4 7.43 14.41 20.78
C ARG A 4 8.92 14.38 21.15
N GLU A 5 9.21 14.16 22.43
CA GLU A 5 10.58 14.08 22.94
C GLU A 5 11.34 12.91 22.32
N ILE A 6 10.72 11.74 22.21
CA ILE A 6 11.39 10.54 21.68
C ILE A 6 11.67 10.67 20.17
N ARG A 7 10.72 11.20 19.38
CA ARG A 7 10.97 11.49 17.95
C ARG A 7 12.17 12.41 17.77
N GLN A 8 12.22 13.48 18.57
CA GLN A 8 13.31 14.45 18.52
C GLN A 8 14.65 13.79 18.90
N LYS A 9 14.70 13.08 20.03
CA LYS A 9 15.90 12.35 20.47
C LYS A 9 16.43 11.38 19.42
N PHE A 10 15.54 10.64 18.75
CA PHE A 10 15.93 9.71 17.69
C PHE A 10 16.56 10.43 16.50
N LEU A 11 15.91 11.46 15.97
CA LEU A 11 16.40 12.19 14.80
C LEU A 11 17.70 12.96 15.10
N GLU A 12 17.81 13.56 16.29
CA GLU A 12 19.03 14.22 16.74
C GLU A 12 20.18 13.23 16.89
N PHE A 13 19.93 12.09 17.55
CA PHE A 13 20.92 11.03 17.71
C PHE A 13 21.43 10.51 16.35
N MET A 14 20.54 10.23 15.40
CA MET A 14 20.95 9.77 14.07
C MET A 14 21.71 10.86 13.30
N LYS A 15 21.32 12.13 13.46
CA LYS A 15 22.06 13.25 12.87
C LYS A 15 23.48 13.37 13.46
N GLU A 16 23.65 13.15 14.76
CA GLU A 16 24.98 13.10 15.42
C GLU A 16 25.86 11.97 14.86
N LYS A 17 25.26 10.86 14.41
CA LYS A 17 25.96 9.75 13.72
C LYS A 17 26.14 9.97 12.20
N GLY A 18 25.78 11.15 11.70
CA GLY A 18 26.00 11.55 10.31
C GLY A 18 24.89 11.12 9.34
N HIS A 19 23.72 10.71 9.81
CA HIS A 19 22.59 10.38 8.94
C HIS A 19 21.89 11.64 8.45
N ALA A 20 21.55 11.65 7.16
CA ALA A 20 20.60 12.62 6.61
C ALA A 20 19.19 12.29 7.09
N VAL A 21 18.55 13.23 7.79
CA VAL A 21 17.16 13.10 8.21
C VAL A 21 16.25 13.35 7.01
N VAL A 22 15.45 12.35 6.67
CA VAL A 22 14.53 12.36 5.55
C VAL A 22 13.08 12.28 6.05
N PRO A 23 12.14 13.03 5.46
CA PRO A 23 10.76 13.06 5.94
C PRO A 23 9.99 11.77 5.55
N SER A 24 8.87 11.55 6.25
CA SER A 24 7.95 10.44 5.96
C SER A 24 7.42 10.52 4.52
N SER A 25 7.31 9.38 3.85
CA SER A 25 6.62 9.22 2.57
C SER A 25 5.14 8.91 2.77
N SER A 26 4.36 9.03 1.69
CA SER A 26 2.93 8.68 1.65
C SER A 26 2.68 7.23 2.07
N LEU A 27 1.51 6.98 2.68
CA LEU A 27 0.96 5.65 2.88
C LEU A 27 0.55 4.95 1.57
N VAL A 28 0.37 5.71 0.49
CA VAL A 28 0.12 5.18 -0.85
C VAL A 28 1.45 5.15 -1.62
N PRO A 29 2.06 3.97 -1.79
CA PRO A 29 3.33 3.86 -2.51
C PRO A 29 3.10 3.98 -4.02
N ASP A 30 4.12 4.46 -4.75
CA ASP A 30 4.15 4.41 -6.22
C ASP A 30 4.53 3.01 -6.75
N ASP A 31 4.74 2.03 -5.86
CA ASP A 31 5.05 0.64 -6.21
C ASP A 31 3.78 -0.16 -6.56
N PRO A 32 3.65 -0.72 -7.77
CA PRO A 32 2.53 -1.59 -8.11
C PRO A 32 2.56 -2.95 -7.38
N SER A 33 3.66 -3.33 -6.71
CA SER A 33 3.82 -4.60 -6.00
C SER A 33 3.24 -4.62 -4.58
N VAL A 34 3.00 -3.45 -3.99
CA VAL A 34 2.43 -3.29 -2.64
C VAL A 34 1.27 -2.30 -2.65
N LEU A 35 0.29 -2.52 -1.78
CA LEU A 35 -0.92 -1.69 -1.76
C LEU A 35 -0.78 -0.44 -0.90
N LEU A 36 -0.06 -0.54 0.21
CA LEU A 36 0.16 0.50 1.20
C LEU A 36 1.58 0.36 1.75
N THR A 37 2.15 1.46 2.22
CA THR A 37 3.47 1.48 2.86
C THR A 37 3.42 0.75 4.20
N THR A 38 4.07 -0.41 4.30
CA THR A 38 4.00 -1.34 5.45
C THR A 38 5.24 -1.30 6.34
N ALA A 39 6.35 -0.73 5.86
CA ALA A 39 7.64 -0.64 6.55
C ALA A 39 8.42 0.63 6.17
N GLY A 40 9.39 1.04 7.00
CA GLY A 40 10.26 2.19 6.75
C GLY A 40 11.03 2.10 5.43
N MET A 41 11.55 0.91 5.08
CA MET A 41 12.29 0.72 3.84
C MET A 41 11.49 0.92 2.53
N GLN A 42 10.16 1.11 2.60
CA GLN A 42 9.32 1.34 1.41
C GLN A 42 9.23 2.84 1.04
N GLN A 43 9.94 3.69 1.77
CA GLN A 43 10.04 5.13 1.55
C GLN A 43 11.14 5.49 0.53
N PHE A 44 10.99 6.65 -0.14
CA PHE A 44 12.04 7.45 -0.83
C PHE A 44 12.04 7.58 -2.35
N LYS A 45 11.09 8.35 -2.87
CA LYS A 45 11.33 9.19 -4.05
C LYS A 45 10.72 10.57 -3.84
N ARG A 46 11.59 11.58 -3.91
CA ARG A 46 11.38 13.04 -4.02
C ARG A 46 12.11 13.85 -2.94
N TYR A 47 13.43 13.81 -2.86
CA TYR A 47 14.16 14.91 -2.21
C TYR A 47 15.42 15.28 -3.00
N TYR A 48 15.34 16.45 -3.66
CA TYR A 48 16.43 17.27 -4.21
C TYR A 48 17.33 16.69 -5.30
N THR A 49 16.91 16.85 -6.56
CA THR A 49 17.67 17.55 -7.63
C THR A 49 16.74 17.66 -8.84
N GLY A 50 16.85 18.75 -9.61
CA GLY A 50 16.03 19.04 -10.78
C GLY A 50 16.29 18.14 -11.99
N GLU A 51 16.64 16.88 -11.80
CA GLU A 51 16.80 15.86 -12.83
C GLU A 51 16.01 14.62 -12.42
N LEU A 52 14.79 14.52 -12.95
CA LEU A 52 13.86 13.42 -12.65
C LEU A 52 14.24 12.17 -13.45
N LEU A 53 14.92 11.22 -12.80
CA LEU A 53 14.91 9.82 -13.23
C LEU A 53 13.47 9.27 -13.12
N THR A 54 12.78 9.20 -14.25
CA THR A 54 11.54 8.43 -14.46
C THR A 54 11.94 6.98 -14.70
N THR A 55 11.63 6.03 -13.81
CA THR A 55 10.62 4.98 -14.01
C THR A 55 10.64 3.98 -12.83
N ALA A 56 9.46 3.45 -12.49
CA ALA A 56 9.14 2.24 -11.69
C ALA A 56 9.59 2.11 -10.21
N GLY A 57 8.59 1.91 -9.32
CA GLY A 57 8.68 1.11 -8.09
C GLY A 57 9.22 1.79 -6.82
N MET A 58 8.35 2.06 -5.85
CA MET A 58 8.71 2.28 -4.42
C MET A 58 9.04 0.95 -3.71
N GLN A 59 10.08 0.28 -4.21
CA GLN A 59 10.99 -0.62 -3.48
C GLN A 59 12.38 0.05 -3.45
N GLN A 60 12.43 1.34 -3.13
CA GLN A 60 13.59 2.19 -3.46
C GLN A 60 14.88 1.78 -2.76
N PHE A 61 14.83 1.26 -1.52
CA PHE A 61 16.01 0.71 -0.87
C PHE A 61 16.62 -0.46 -1.62
N LYS A 62 15.80 -1.32 -2.23
CA LYS A 62 16.32 -2.47 -2.98
C LYS A 62 17.26 -2.02 -4.07
N ARG A 63 16.87 -0.94 -4.77
CA ARG A 63 17.62 -0.37 -5.88
C ARG A 63 18.93 0.27 -5.42
N TYR A 64 18.98 0.84 -4.22
CA TYR A 64 20.25 1.28 -3.63
C TYR A 64 21.13 0.09 -3.20
N TYR A 65 20.56 -0.98 -2.65
CA TYR A 65 21.30 -2.20 -2.28
C TYR A 65 21.76 -3.03 -3.49
N THR A 66 21.04 -2.98 -4.62
CA THR A 66 21.44 -3.60 -5.89
C THR A 66 22.38 -2.72 -6.72
N GLY A 67 22.55 -1.43 -6.34
CA GLY A 67 23.39 -0.47 -7.04
C GLY A 67 22.76 0.19 -8.27
N GLU A 68 21.45 0.04 -8.46
CA GLU A 68 20.67 0.73 -9.51
C GLU A 68 20.43 2.21 -9.21
N LEU A 69 20.39 2.59 -7.94
CA LEU A 69 20.29 3.98 -7.47
C LEU A 69 21.49 4.33 -6.57
N ASP A 70 21.76 5.62 -6.41
CA ASP A 70 22.93 6.12 -5.67
C ASP A 70 22.46 7.03 -4.53
N ALA A 71 22.65 6.56 -3.29
CA ALA A 71 22.19 7.26 -2.09
C ALA A 71 22.93 8.59 -1.85
N GLU A 72 24.20 8.67 -2.24
CA GLU A 72 24.99 9.90 -2.11
C GLU A 72 24.45 10.98 -3.06
N ARG A 73 24.12 10.59 -4.30
CA ARG A 73 23.49 11.50 -5.26
C ARG A 73 22.07 11.88 -4.83
N ASP A 74 21.27 10.91 -4.39
CA ASP A 74 19.83 11.08 -4.20
C ASP A 74 19.47 11.67 -2.82
N PHE A 75 20.34 11.52 -1.81
CA PHE A 75 20.12 12.05 -0.44
C PHE A 75 21.23 12.99 0.05
N GLY A 76 22.34 13.11 -0.68
CA GLY A 76 23.54 13.77 -0.18
C GLY A 76 24.24 12.99 0.93
N ALA A 77 23.88 11.72 1.15
CA ALA A 77 24.46 10.86 2.17
C ALA A 77 24.15 9.37 1.92
N ARG A 78 25.12 8.50 2.20
CA ARG A 78 24.93 7.03 2.28
C ARG A 78 24.26 6.54 3.58
N ARG A 79 23.97 7.45 4.51
CA ARG A 79 23.30 7.21 5.78
C ARG A 79 22.02 8.03 5.84
N THR A 80 20.89 7.40 6.10
CA THR A 80 19.60 8.12 6.21
C THR A 80 18.82 7.68 7.45
N ALA A 81 17.98 8.57 7.98
CA ALA A 81 17.08 8.24 9.09
C ALA A 81 15.72 8.90 8.89
N SER A 82 14.65 8.20 9.27
CA SER A 82 13.27 8.65 9.07
C SER A 82 12.34 8.18 10.18
N ILE A 83 11.16 8.79 10.25
CA ILE A 83 10.02 8.31 11.03
C ILE A 83 8.87 8.09 10.04
N GLN A 84 8.64 6.84 9.66
CA GLN A 84 7.67 6.50 8.62
C GLN A 84 6.29 6.21 9.17
N LYS A 85 5.28 6.82 8.57
CA LYS A 85 3.91 6.33 8.63
C LYS A 85 3.80 4.94 7.98
N CYS A 86 3.44 3.92 8.75
CA CYS A 86 3.24 2.57 8.25
C CYS A 86 1.77 2.17 8.38
N PHE A 87 1.32 1.31 7.46
CA PHE A 87 -0.01 0.74 7.47
C PHE A 87 0.04 -0.78 7.23
N ARG A 88 -0.46 -1.57 8.18
CA ARG A 88 -0.52 -3.03 8.10
C ARG A 88 -1.96 -3.52 7.94
N THR A 89 -2.24 -4.07 6.77
CA THR A 89 -3.55 -4.68 6.48
C THR A 89 -3.68 -6.10 7.03
N SER A 90 -2.55 -6.75 7.29
CA SER A 90 -2.48 -8.08 7.91
C SER A 90 -3.07 -8.09 9.31
N ASP A 91 -2.91 -6.99 10.04
CA ASP A 91 -3.12 -6.88 11.49
C ASP A 91 -4.54 -6.37 11.83
N ILE A 92 -5.38 -6.11 10.81
CA ILE A 92 -6.73 -5.53 10.97
C ILE A 92 -7.60 -6.35 11.93
N GLU A 93 -7.45 -7.67 11.98
CA GLU A 93 -8.29 -8.52 12.85
C GLU A 93 -7.75 -8.62 14.27
N GLU A 94 -6.44 -8.53 14.40
CA GLU A 94 -5.66 -8.60 15.62
C GLU A 94 -5.83 -7.31 16.45
N VAL A 95 -6.01 -6.16 15.78
CA VAL A 95 -6.34 -4.88 16.43
C VAL A 95 -7.47 -5.07 17.45
N GLY A 96 -7.24 -4.51 18.64
CA GLY A 96 -8.07 -4.68 19.82
C GLY A 96 -7.35 -5.40 20.97
N ASP A 97 -6.19 -5.99 20.72
CA ASP A 97 -5.25 -6.44 21.74
C ASP A 97 -4.35 -5.29 22.25
N GLU A 98 -3.31 -5.61 23.01
CA GLU A 98 -2.44 -4.64 23.67
C GLU A 98 -1.43 -3.95 22.73
N THR A 99 -1.16 -4.48 21.54
CA THR A 99 0.02 -4.05 20.75
C THR A 99 -0.17 -3.90 19.24
N HIS A 100 -1.24 -4.46 18.64
CA HIS A 100 -1.46 -4.41 17.20
C HIS A 100 -2.22 -3.15 16.79
N LEU A 101 -1.76 -2.55 15.70
CA LEU A 101 -2.30 -1.33 15.10
C LEU A 101 -2.35 -1.49 13.58
N THR A 102 -3.37 -0.91 12.94
CA THR A 102 -3.39 -0.82 11.47
C THR A 102 -2.50 0.28 10.97
N PHE A 103 -2.43 1.41 11.69
CA PHE A 103 -1.53 2.53 11.41
C PHE A 103 -0.60 2.74 12.58
N PHE A 104 0.70 2.91 12.31
CA PHE A 104 1.71 3.19 13.33
C PHE A 104 2.92 3.92 12.72
N GLU A 105 3.79 4.48 13.54
CA GLU A 105 5.07 5.03 13.07
C GLU A 105 6.22 4.05 13.27
N MET A 106 7.12 3.99 12.28
CA MET A 106 8.34 3.21 12.33
C MET A 106 9.54 4.15 12.27
N LEU A 107 10.32 4.18 13.34
CA LEU A 107 11.60 4.88 13.40
C LEU A 107 12.63 3.98 12.69
N GLY A 108 13.35 4.51 11.72
CA GLY A 108 14.32 3.73 10.93
C GLY A 108 15.59 4.50 10.65
N ASN A 109 16.72 3.79 10.68
CA ASN A 109 18.00 4.26 10.17
C ASN A 109 18.52 3.26 9.16
N PHE A 110 19.17 3.77 8.12
CA PHE A 110 19.55 2.98 6.98
C PHE A 110 20.99 3.27 6.57
N SER A 111 21.66 2.24 6.05
CA SER A 111 23.04 2.30 5.53
C SER A 111 23.09 1.71 4.13
N PHE A 112 23.58 2.48 3.17
CA PHE A 112 23.78 2.05 1.80
C PHE A 112 25.27 1.79 1.52
N GLY A 113 25.81 0.72 2.12
CA GLY A 113 27.22 0.35 1.96
C GLY A 113 28.20 1.25 2.71
N ASP A 114 27.77 1.92 3.77
CA ASP A 114 28.62 2.82 4.57
C ASP A 114 29.03 2.21 5.92
N TYR A 115 28.05 1.84 6.75
CA TYR A 115 28.25 1.06 7.98
C TYR A 115 27.45 -0.24 7.95
N PHE A 116 27.75 -1.17 8.87
CA PHE A 116 27.09 -2.48 8.90
C PHE A 116 26.73 -2.91 10.34
N LYS A 117 27.03 -4.16 10.72
CA LYS A 117 26.62 -4.76 12.00
C LYS A 117 27.18 -4.06 13.22
N GLU A 118 28.48 -3.75 13.25
CA GLU A 118 29.14 -3.22 14.44
C GLU A 118 28.57 -1.86 14.85
N GLU A 119 28.55 -0.90 13.94
CA GLU A 119 27.97 0.42 14.21
C GLU A 119 26.47 0.35 14.48
N SER A 120 25.71 -0.44 13.71
CA SER A 120 24.26 -0.56 13.89
C SER A 120 23.91 -1.07 15.30
N ILE A 121 24.56 -2.13 15.75
CA ILE A 121 24.34 -2.72 17.09
C ILE A 121 24.79 -1.76 18.19
N VAL A 122 25.97 -1.16 18.06
CA VAL A 122 26.51 -0.23 19.07
C VAL A 122 25.62 0.99 19.20
N TRP A 123 25.20 1.61 18.10
CA TRP A 123 24.34 2.80 18.12
C TRP A 123 22.93 2.48 18.59
N ALA A 124 22.37 1.33 18.22
CA ALA A 124 21.06 0.92 18.73
C ALA A 124 21.09 0.73 20.25
N TYR A 125 22.13 0.08 20.78
CA TYR A 125 22.30 -0.11 22.22
C TYR A 125 22.57 1.22 22.95
N GLU A 126 23.43 2.09 22.42
CA GLU A 126 23.69 3.45 22.93
C GLU A 126 22.40 4.27 22.99
N PHE A 127 21.59 4.25 21.92
CA PHE A 127 20.31 4.97 21.91
C PHE A 127 19.36 4.46 23.00
N VAL A 128 19.18 3.15 23.09
CA VAL A 128 18.26 2.54 24.06
C VAL A 128 18.71 2.76 25.51
N THR A 129 20.00 2.60 25.80
CA THR A 129 20.50 2.68 27.18
C THR A 129 20.84 4.11 27.60
N GLU A 130 21.52 4.89 26.77
CA GLU A 130 22.03 6.22 27.14
C GLU A 130 21.04 7.33 26.82
N ARG A 131 20.38 7.29 25.65
CA ARG A 131 19.45 8.36 25.24
C ARG A 131 18.04 8.17 25.77
N LEU A 132 17.58 6.92 25.83
CA LEU A 132 16.27 6.57 26.37
C LEU A 132 16.31 6.14 27.85
N GLY A 133 17.50 5.87 28.41
CA GLY A 133 17.63 5.54 29.83
C GLY A 133 17.10 4.16 30.20
N VAL A 134 16.99 3.23 29.24
CA VAL A 134 16.57 1.85 29.53
C VAL A 134 17.70 1.13 30.24
N SER A 135 17.39 0.56 31.40
CA SER A 135 18.38 -0.20 32.17
C SER A 135 18.81 -1.48 31.43
N PRO A 136 20.12 -1.79 31.34
CA PRO A 136 20.61 -2.98 30.65
C PRO A 136 19.99 -4.32 31.09
N ASP A 137 19.57 -4.44 32.35
CA ASP A 137 18.91 -5.64 32.90
C ASP A 137 17.47 -5.85 32.39
N ARG A 138 16.88 -4.87 31.71
CA ARG A 138 15.59 -5.02 31.01
C ARG A 138 15.75 -5.47 29.58
N ILE A 139 16.97 -5.45 29.05
CA ILE A 139 17.26 -5.74 27.64
C ILE A 139 17.54 -7.24 27.44
N ARG A 140 16.92 -7.80 26.41
CA ARG A 140 17.33 -9.06 25.76
C ARG A 140 17.48 -8.78 24.27
N VAL A 141 18.32 -9.55 23.61
CA VAL A 141 18.48 -9.46 22.15
C VAL A 141 18.37 -10.84 21.55
N SER A 142 18.04 -10.91 20.26
CA SER A 142 18.14 -12.17 19.52
C SER A 142 18.96 -12.03 18.24
N ILE A 143 19.51 -13.14 17.77
CA ILE A 143 20.33 -13.23 16.56
C ILE A 143 19.94 -14.47 15.73
N PHE A 144 20.33 -14.47 14.46
CA PHE A 144 20.13 -15.61 13.58
C PHE A 144 21.03 -16.80 13.95
N LYS A 145 20.41 -17.95 14.27
CA LYS A 145 21.10 -19.18 14.67
C LYS A 145 21.78 -19.93 13.52
N GLY A 146 21.48 -19.57 12.28
CA GLY A 146 21.94 -20.28 11.09
C GLY A 146 21.01 -21.41 10.65
N ASP A 147 21.18 -21.83 9.40
CA ASP A 147 20.61 -23.05 8.82
C ASP A 147 21.61 -23.65 7.80
N GLU A 148 21.15 -24.58 6.96
CA GLU A 148 21.98 -25.22 5.94
C GLU A 148 22.43 -24.26 4.82
N ARG A 149 21.75 -23.12 4.63
CA ARG A 149 21.96 -22.17 3.53
C ARG A 149 22.74 -20.95 3.98
N VAL A 150 22.49 -20.47 5.19
CA VAL A 150 23.06 -19.25 5.76
C VAL A 150 23.68 -19.60 7.11
N PRO A 151 24.98 -19.31 7.32
CA PRO A 151 25.64 -19.64 8.59
C PRO A 151 25.05 -18.82 9.75
N ARG A 152 25.26 -19.32 10.97
CA ARG A 152 24.99 -18.60 12.21
C ARG A 152 25.61 -17.20 12.18
N ASP A 153 24.88 -16.19 12.67
CA ASP A 153 25.36 -14.80 12.74
C ASP A 153 26.34 -14.58 13.90
N ALA A 154 27.54 -15.16 13.76
CA ALA A 154 28.60 -15.09 14.76
C ALA A 154 29.15 -13.66 14.97
N GLU A 155 29.02 -12.81 13.95
CA GLU A 155 29.45 -11.41 14.02
C GLU A 155 28.56 -10.61 14.96
N SER A 156 27.23 -10.66 14.78
CA SER A 156 26.30 -9.99 15.70
C SER A 156 26.44 -10.52 17.12
N TYR A 157 26.63 -11.83 17.31
CA TYR A 157 26.92 -12.40 18.64
C TYR A 157 28.16 -11.77 19.28
N ARG A 158 29.27 -11.68 18.53
CA ARG A 158 30.53 -11.10 19.01
C ARG A 158 30.34 -9.63 19.39
N ILE A 159 29.58 -8.86 18.63
CA ILE A 159 29.34 -7.45 18.92
C ILE A 159 28.47 -7.30 20.18
N TRP A 160 27.33 -8.01 20.24
CA TRP A 160 26.43 -8.01 21.40
C TRP A 160 27.13 -8.41 22.70
N HIS A 161 27.81 -9.55 22.71
CA HIS A 161 28.47 -10.05 23.92
C HIS A 161 29.82 -9.39 24.19
N GLY A 162 30.61 -9.17 23.14
CA GLY A 162 32.01 -8.76 23.24
C GLY A 162 32.20 -7.24 23.32
N VAL A 163 31.42 -6.46 22.57
CA VAL A 163 31.57 -5.01 22.47
C VAL A 163 30.61 -4.31 23.43
N VAL A 164 29.29 -4.50 23.26
CA VAL A 164 28.28 -3.82 24.09
C VAL A 164 27.98 -4.54 25.42
N LYS A 165 28.60 -5.72 25.63
CA LYS A 165 28.60 -6.46 26.90
C LYS A 165 27.23 -6.96 27.36
N VAL A 166 26.32 -7.29 26.44
CA VAL A 166 25.09 -8.01 26.78
C VAL A 166 25.44 -9.42 27.28
N PRO A 167 24.98 -9.85 28.47
CA PRO A 167 25.25 -11.19 28.99
C PRO A 167 24.74 -12.28 28.05
N LYS A 168 25.47 -13.40 27.97
CA LYS A 168 25.16 -14.52 27.05
C LYS A 168 23.73 -15.04 27.24
N GLU A 169 23.26 -15.14 28.48
CA GLU A 169 21.92 -15.61 28.87
C GLU A 169 20.77 -14.69 28.41
N ARG A 170 21.11 -13.49 27.89
CA ARG A 170 20.19 -12.51 27.32
C ARG A 170 20.32 -12.38 25.79
N ILE A 171 21.09 -13.25 25.16
CA ILE A 171 21.23 -13.35 23.71
C ILE A 171 20.56 -14.65 23.26
N ASP A 172 19.37 -14.53 22.70
CA ASP A 172 18.60 -15.65 22.17
C ASP A 172 19.01 -15.95 20.72
N GLU A 173 19.10 -17.23 20.34
CA GLU A 173 19.41 -17.63 18.97
C GLU A 173 18.17 -18.26 18.32
N ARG A 174 17.66 -17.65 17.24
CA ARG A 174 16.40 -18.09 16.60
C ARG A 174 16.54 -18.38 15.11
N GLY A 175 15.53 -19.05 14.55
CA GLY A 175 15.54 -19.56 13.18
C GLY A 175 15.25 -18.50 12.12
N MET A 176 15.09 -18.96 10.88
CA MET A 176 14.82 -18.09 9.72
C MET A 176 13.45 -17.42 9.79
N ASP A 177 12.46 -18.07 10.41
CA ASP A 177 11.14 -17.48 10.62
C ASP A 177 11.21 -16.19 11.45
N ASP A 178 12.11 -16.16 12.46
CA ASP A 178 12.23 -15.08 13.44
C ASP A 178 13.36 -14.08 13.08
N ASN A 179 14.61 -14.55 12.98
CA ASN A 179 15.79 -13.68 12.87
C ASN A 179 16.43 -13.68 11.48
N PHE A 180 15.63 -13.87 10.44
CA PHE A 180 16.03 -13.59 9.06
C PHE A 180 14.91 -12.81 8.37
N TRP A 181 15.26 -11.66 7.79
CA TRP A 181 14.27 -10.75 7.25
C TRP A 181 14.34 -10.65 5.73
N GLY A 182 13.17 -10.73 5.10
CA GLY A 182 12.97 -10.54 3.67
C GLY A 182 13.01 -11.85 2.85
N PRO A 183 12.94 -11.73 1.52
CA PRO A 183 12.73 -10.47 0.79
C PRO A 183 11.27 -10.00 0.86
N THR A 184 11.03 -8.70 0.63
CA THR A 184 9.68 -8.17 0.42
C THR A 184 9.19 -8.42 -1.00
N GLY A 185 7.91 -8.71 -1.19
CA GLY A 185 7.34 -8.97 -2.52
C GLY A 185 7.88 -10.27 -3.13
N SER A 186 8.05 -10.31 -4.46
CA SER A 186 8.44 -11.52 -5.21
C SER A 186 9.93 -11.86 -5.18
N GLY A 187 10.76 -11.05 -4.51
CA GLY A 187 12.22 -11.18 -4.49
C GLY A 187 12.89 -9.86 -4.12
N GLY A 188 14.11 -9.88 -3.60
CA GLY A 188 14.85 -8.67 -3.18
C GLY A 188 15.96 -8.91 -2.16
N PRO A 189 16.56 -7.83 -1.64
CA PRO A 189 17.47 -7.87 -0.50
C PRO A 189 16.82 -8.50 0.73
N CYS A 190 17.63 -9.27 1.46
CA CYS A 190 17.28 -9.97 2.67
C CYS A 190 18.56 -10.29 3.47
N GLY A 191 18.38 -10.75 4.71
CA GLY A 191 19.50 -11.29 5.47
C GLY A 191 19.23 -11.48 6.95
N PRO A 192 20.27 -11.87 7.71
CA PRO A 192 20.20 -12.05 9.15
C PRO A 192 19.72 -10.79 9.86
N THR A 193 19.09 -10.99 11.00
CA THR A 193 18.47 -9.92 11.76
C THR A 193 18.84 -10.03 13.23
N SER A 194 19.08 -8.89 13.87
CA SER A 194 19.13 -8.77 15.32
C SER A 194 17.94 -7.99 15.84
N GLU A 195 17.28 -8.49 16.87
CA GLU A 195 16.12 -7.82 17.47
C GLU A 195 16.40 -7.45 18.93
N ILE A 196 15.93 -6.28 19.35
CA ILE A 196 16.07 -5.77 20.70
C ILE A 196 14.71 -5.84 21.40
N TYR A 197 14.71 -6.52 22.54
CA TYR A 197 13.55 -6.71 23.40
C TYR A 197 13.76 -5.98 24.72
N VAL A 198 12.72 -5.28 25.19
CA VAL A 198 12.69 -4.66 26.51
C VAL A 198 11.45 -5.18 27.23
N ASP A 199 11.66 -5.82 28.39
CA ASP A 199 10.59 -6.48 29.17
C ASP A 199 9.71 -7.45 28.34
N GLY A 200 10.33 -8.13 27.37
CA GLY A 200 9.65 -9.10 26.51
C GLY A 200 8.96 -8.52 25.28
N VAL A 201 8.94 -7.19 25.12
CA VAL A 201 8.38 -6.53 23.92
C VAL A 201 9.51 -6.22 22.94
N GLU A 202 9.37 -6.66 21.69
CA GLU A 202 10.26 -6.26 20.59
C GLU A 202 10.07 -4.78 20.29
N ILE A 203 11.13 -3.99 20.50
CA ILE A 203 11.10 -2.54 20.25
C ILE A 203 11.84 -2.15 18.98
N TRP A 204 12.86 -2.91 18.56
CA TRP A 204 13.71 -2.54 17.42
C TRP A 204 14.26 -3.78 16.71
N ASN A 205 14.04 -3.82 15.40
CA ASN A 205 14.58 -4.82 14.50
C ASN A 205 15.73 -4.21 13.65
N LEU A 206 16.88 -4.88 13.61
CA LEU A 206 18.09 -4.52 12.86
C LEU A 206 18.32 -5.55 11.74
N VAL A 207 17.91 -5.23 10.51
CA VAL A 207 18.07 -6.10 9.34
C VAL A 207 19.40 -5.82 8.65
N PHE A 208 20.18 -6.88 8.46
CA PHE A 208 21.45 -6.83 7.76
C PHE A 208 21.26 -7.39 6.35
N ASN A 209 21.04 -6.51 5.38
CA ASN A 209 20.87 -6.88 3.97
C ASN A 209 22.21 -7.38 3.42
N GLU A 210 22.39 -8.70 3.41
CA GLU A 210 23.60 -9.40 2.93
C GLU A 210 23.38 -10.14 1.62
N PHE A 211 22.12 -10.53 1.35
CA PHE A 211 21.76 -11.40 0.25
C PHE A 211 20.65 -10.80 -0.60
N PHE A 212 20.64 -11.14 -1.88
CA PHE A 212 19.51 -11.01 -2.77
C PHE A 212 18.84 -12.39 -2.91
N CYS A 213 17.52 -12.43 -2.66
CA CYS A 213 16.69 -13.60 -2.85
C CYS A 213 15.79 -13.41 -4.07
N ASN A 214 15.73 -14.39 -4.95
CA ASN A 214 14.98 -14.32 -6.22
C ASN A 214 13.51 -14.77 -6.13
N VAL A 215 13.04 -15.14 -4.94
CA VAL A 215 11.67 -15.63 -4.68
C VAL A 215 11.05 -14.86 -3.51
N SER A 216 9.77 -15.05 -3.25
CA SER A 216 9.08 -14.43 -2.10
C SER A 216 9.58 -14.97 -0.75
N ARG A 217 9.28 -14.27 0.35
CA ARG A 217 9.60 -14.75 1.71
C ARG A 217 8.93 -16.09 2.00
N GLU A 218 7.68 -16.26 1.59
CA GLU A 218 6.93 -17.51 1.82
C GLU A 218 7.59 -18.70 1.11
N GLU A 219 8.07 -18.50 -0.13
CA GLU A 219 8.80 -19.52 -0.87
C GLU A 219 10.19 -19.77 -0.26
N LEU A 220 10.87 -18.73 0.20
CA LEU A 220 12.16 -18.85 0.89
C LEU A 220 12.02 -19.72 2.15
N LEU A 221 11.03 -19.44 2.99
CA LEU A 221 10.73 -20.20 4.21
C LEU A 221 10.28 -21.64 3.91
N ALA A 222 9.66 -21.88 2.75
CA ALA A 222 9.34 -23.22 2.26
C ALA A 222 10.57 -23.97 1.69
N GLY A 223 11.77 -23.40 1.77
CA GLY A 223 13.02 -24.00 1.28
C GLY A 223 13.35 -23.68 -0.19
N GLY A 224 12.58 -22.80 -0.83
CA GLY A 224 12.79 -22.36 -2.21
C GLY A 224 13.79 -21.21 -2.34
N GLY A 225 14.06 -20.84 -3.60
CA GLY A 225 14.88 -19.68 -3.96
C GLY A 225 16.39 -19.86 -3.80
N THR A 226 17.13 -18.95 -4.42
CA THR A 226 18.58 -18.79 -4.26
C THR A 226 18.90 -17.56 -3.43
N LEU A 227 19.99 -17.62 -2.67
CA LEU A 227 20.52 -16.48 -1.91
C LEU A 227 21.88 -16.12 -2.48
N GLU A 228 21.98 -14.96 -3.13
CA GLU A 228 23.21 -14.45 -3.71
C GLU A 228 23.74 -13.29 -2.89
N ARG A 229 25.04 -13.23 -2.60
CA ARG A 229 25.58 -12.12 -1.81
C ARG A 229 25.47 -10.80 -2.57
N LEU A 230 24.99 -9.78 -1.88
CA LEU A 230 24.96 -8.41 -2.41
C LEU A 230 26.38 -7.87 -2.56
N LYS A 231 26.59 -7.08 -3.62
CA LYS A 231 27.84 -6.35 -3.82
C LYS A 231 28.04 -5.25 -2.77
N LEU A 232 26.93 -4.65 -2.35
CA LEU A 232 26.87 -3.59 -1.34
C LEU A 232 25.95 -4.05 -0.22
N PRO A 233 26.48 -4.61 0.89
CA PRO A 233 25.67 -4.92 2.05
C PRO A 233 25.14 -3.63 2.68
N GLY A 234 24.02 -3.72 3.38
CA GLY A 234 23.39 -2.55 3.95
C GLY A 234 22.58 -2.84 5.20
N VAL A 235 22.18 -1.77 5.88
CA VAL A 235 21.43 -1.84 7.13
C VAL A 235 20.06 -1.23 6.90
N ASP A 236 19.03 -1.95 7.33
CA ASP A 236 17.66 -1.48 7.39
C ASP A 236 17.13 -1.74 8.79
N THR A 237 16.68 -0.69 9.49
CA THR A 237 16.15 -0.85 10.84
C THR A 237 14.71 -0.39 10.94
N GLY A 238 13.96 -1.04 11.83
CA GLY A 238 12.57 -0.68 12.12
C GLY A 238 12.29 -0.76 13.62
N MET A 239 12.01 0.39 14.23
CA MET A 239 11.61 0.52 15.62
C MET A 239 10.15 0.94 15.69
N GLY A 240 9.30 0.07 16.24
CA GLY A 240 7.86 0.30 16.37
C GLY A 240 7.58 1.38 17.41
N PHE A 241 7.17 2.56 16.97
CA PHE A 241 7.15 3.74 17.83
C PHE A 241 6.16 3.64 18.98
N GLU A 242 4.93 3.18 18.70
CA GLU A 242 3.89 3.00 19.70
C GLU A 242 4.28 1.95 20.75
N ARG A 243 4.94 0.86 20.35
CA ARG A 243 5.45 -0.16 21.29
C ARG A 243 6.54 0.41 22.18
N LEU A 244 7.48 1.16 21.58
CA LEU A 244 8.53 1.84 22.33
C LEU A 244 7.93 2.79 23.39
N LEU A 245 6.90 3.56 23.02
CA LEU A 245 6.21 4.46 23.95
C LEU A 245 5.55 3.72 25.11
N ALA A 246 4.87 2.61 24.82
CA ALA A 246 4.25 1.77 25.84
C ALA A 246 5.29 1.29 26.87
N VAL A 247 6.39 0.73 26.37
CA VAL A 247 7.47 0.18 27.20
C VAL A 247 8.19 1.25 28.03
N LEU A 248 8.49 2.41 27.43
CA LEU A 248 9.15 3.51 28.14
C LEU A 248 8.22 4.22 29.14
N GLY A 249 6.92 4.22 28.87
CA GLY A 249 5.89 4.77 29.76
C GLY A 249 5.49 3.83 30.89
N GLY A 250 5.82 2.54 30.79
CA GLY A 250 5.34 1.50 31.72
C GLY A 250 3.84 1.23 31.57
N TYR A 251 3.30 1.46 30.36
CA TYR A 251 1.89 1.26 30.05
C TYR A 251 1.58 -0.20 29.75
N ALA A 252 0.36 -0.64 30.05
CA ALA A 252 -0.07 -2.02 29.82
C ALA A 252 -0.31 -2.30 28.33
N ASP A 253 -0.66 -1.27 27.56
CA ASP A 253 -0.91 -1.36 26.12
C ASP A 253 -0.54 -0.05 25.40
N VAL A 254 -0.53 -0.10 24.07
CA VAL A 254 -0.20 1.06 23.22
C VAL A 254 -1.26 2.17 23.26
N PHE A 255 -2.49 1.87 23.68
CA PHE A 255 -3.62 2.81 23.69
C PHE A 255 -3.59 3.75 24.89
N GLU A 256 -2.82 3.43 25.93
CA GLU A 256 -2.54 4.31 27.06
C GLU A 256 -1.45 5.37 26.76
N THR A 257 -0.75 5.24 25.62
CA THR A 257 0.29 6.19 25.23
C THR A 257 -0.28 7.58 24.89
N ASP A 258 0.57 8.60 24.96
CA ASP A 258 0.18 9.97 24.58
C ASP A 258 -0.21 10.11 23.10
N LEU A 259 0.02 9.08 22.27
CA LEU A 259 -0.38 8.99 20.86
C LEU A 259 -1.81 8.52 20.63
N LEU A 260 -2.40 7.77 21.56
CA LEU A 260 -3.68 7.10 21.37
C LEU A 260 -4.68 7.42 22.49
N HIS A 261 -4.18 7.62 23.71
CA HIS A 261 -5.01 7.92 24.87
C HIS A 261 -5.93 9.14 24.68
N PRO A 262 -5.51 10.26 24.06
CA PRO A 262 -6.40 11.41 23.88
C PRO A 262 -7.64 11.12 23.03
N LEU A 263 -7.56 10.23 22.06
CA LEU A 263 -8.71 9.81 21.25
C LEU A 263 -9.51 8.71 21.96
N ALA A 264 -8.83 7.74 22.58
CA ALA A 264 -9.49 6.68 23.35
C ALA A 264 -10.31 7.25 24.52
N ALA A 265 -9.76 8.19 25.29
CA ALA A 265 -10.46 8.84 26.39
C ALA A 265 -11.70 9.61 25.92
N GLU A 266 -11.63 10.26 24.75
CA GLU A 266 -12.76 10.96 24.15
C GLU A 266 -13.88 9.98 23.78
N ILE A 267 -13.55 8.86 23.14
CA ILE A 267 -14.51 7.80 22.77
C ILE A 267 -15.14 7.18 24.03
N ALA A 268 -14.34 6.89 25.05
CA ALA A 268 -14.81 6.33 26.32
C ALA A 268 -15.76 7.28 27.07
N SER A 269 -15.54 8.60 26.95
CA SER A 269 -16.44 9.63 27.50
C SER A 269 -17.78 9.67 26.75
N ILE A 270 -17.74 9.53 25.42
CA ILE A 270 -18.92 9.52 24.55
C ILE A 270 -19.76 8.24 24.73
N ALA A 271 -19.10 7.10 24.90
CA ALA A 271 -19.73 5.79 25.05
C ALA A 271 -19.28 5.10 26.36
N PRO A 272 -19.81 5.54 27.52
CA PRO A 272 -19.49 4.92 28.80
C PRO A 272 -20.00 3.46 28.82
N GLY A 273 -19.09 2.50 29.03
CA GLY A 273 -19.43 1.07 29.07
C GLY A 273 -19.01 0.29 27.81
N LEU A 274 -18.37 0.94 26.85
CA LEU A 274 -17.70 0.25 25.75
C LEU A 274 -16.63 -0.71 26.29
N ASP A 275 -16.60 -1.94 25.81
CA ASP A 275 -15.55 -2.88 26.20
C ASP A 275 -14.18 -2.44 25.65
N GLN A 276 -13.12 -2.89 26.32
CA GLN A 276 -11.74 -2.50 25.98
C GLN A 276 -11.37 -2.83 24.54
N ARG A 277 -11.80 -3.99 24.03
CA ARG A 277 -11.46 -4.38 22.66
C ARG A 277 -12.12 -3.44 21.65
N ALA A 278 -13.41 -3.14 21.83
CA ALA A 278 -14.13 -2.21 20.96
C ALA A 278 -13.56 -0.79 21.02
N LEU A 279 -13.18 -0.30 22.21
CA LEU A 279 -12.53 0.99 22.39
C LEU A 279 -11.22 1.08 21.59
N ARG A 280 -10.36 0.06 21.72
CA ARG A 280 -9.09 -0.04 21.01
C ARG A 280 -9.29 -0.09 19.49
N VAL A 281 -10.23 -0.91 19.00
CA VAL A 281 -10.57 -1.01 17.57
C VAL A 281 -11.04 0.33 17.00
N LEU A 282 -11.97 1.00 17.68
CA LEU A 282 -12.45 2.32 17.23
C LEU A 282 -11.31 3.33 17.20
N THR A 283 -10.50 3.40 18.26
CA THR A 283 -9.38 4.34 18.36
C THR A 283 -8.38 4.17 17.21
N ASP A 284 -7.93 2.94 16.96
CA ASP A 284 -6.98 2.63 15.88
C ASP A 284 -7.59 2.93 14.50
N HIS A 285 -8.76 2.37 14.19
CA HIS A 285 -9.32 2.47 12.85
C HIS A 285 -9.73 3.90 12.49
N LEU A 286 -10.21 4.70 13.46
CA LEU A 286 -10.48 6.13 13.26
C LEU A 286 -9.20 6.87 12.88
N ARG A 287 -8.12 6.70 13.67
CA ARG A 287 -6.82 7.32 13.38
C ARG A 287 -6.30 6.89 12.01
N ALA A 288 -6.30 5.59 11.74
CA ALA A 288 -5.82 5.01 10.49
C ALA A 288 -6.58 5.53 9.26
N SER A 289 -7.91 5.66 9.37
CA SER A 289 -8.76 6.21 8.30
C SER A 289 -8.42 7.67 8.00
N VAL A 290 -8.21 8.49 9.05
CA VAL A 290 -7.80 9.90 8.88
C VAL A 290 -6.48 10.01 8.14
N PHE A 291 -5.49 9.16 8.48
CA PHE A 291 -4.19 9.16 7.82
C PHE A 291 -4.25 8.71 6.35
N LEU A 292 -5.00 7.65 6.03
CA LEU A 292 -5.20 7.22 4.64
C LEU A 292 -5.86 8.32 3.79
N ILE A 293 -6.89 8.99 4.32
CA ILE A 293 -7.55 10.09 3.62
C ILE A 293 -6.60 11.29 3.51
N GLY A 294 -5.81 11.57 4.55
CA GLY A 294 -4.71 12.52 4.53
C GLY A 294 -3.83 12.33 3.29
N ASP A 295 -3.35 11.11 3.07
CA ASP A 295 -2.54 10.70 1.92
C ASP A 295 -3.31 10.52 0.59
N GLY A 296 -4.56 10.98 0.52
CA GLY A 296 -5.33 11.08 -0.73
C GLY A 296 -6.16 9.85 -1.08
N VAL A 297 -6.25 8.85 -0.20
CA VAL A 297 -7.10 7.67 -0.44
C VAL A 297 -8.57 8.05 -0.29
N THR A 298 -9.41 7.55 -1.21
CA THR A 298 -10.86 7.67 -1.13
C THR A 298 -11.52 6.29 -1.10
N PRO A 299 -12.62 6.10 -0.34
CA PRO A 299 -13.34 4.82 -0.27
C PRO A 299 -13.77 4.31 -1.65
N SER A 300 -13.46 3.05 -1.96
CA SER A 300 -13.76 2.41 -3.24
C SER A 300 -13.96 0.90 -3.10
N ASN A 301 -14.27 0.20 -4.20
CA ASN A 301 -14.41 -1.26 -4.21
C ASN A 301 -13.09 -1.99 -4.51
N LYS A 302 -11.97 -1.28 -4.62
CA LYS A 302 -10.68 -1.86 -5.01
C LYS A 302 -9.53 -1.26 -4.20
N GLU A 303 -8.47 -2.04 -4.04
CA GLU A 303 -7.15 -1.55 -3.63
C GLU A 303 -7.19 -0.78 -2.30
N ALA A 304 -6.40 0.29 -2.15
CA ALA A 304 -6.32 1.07 -0.92
C ALA A 304 -7.68 1.67 -0.55
N GLY A 305 -8.49 2.04 -1.57
CA GLY A 305 -9.85 2.52 -1.36
C GLY A 305 -10.79 1.45 -0.78
N TYR A 306 -10.59 0.16 -1.09
CA TYR A 306 -11.32 -0.94 -0.45
C TYR A 306 -10.94 -1.08 1.03
N ILE A 307 -9.66 -0.95 1.36
CA ILE A 307 -9.20 -1.00 2.75
C ILE A 307 -9.80 0.15 3.56
N LEU A 308 -9.72 1.38 3.04
CA LEU A 308 -10.31 2.54 3.70
C LEU A 308 -11.83 2.37 3.86
N ARG A 309 -12.54 1.96 2.79
CA ARG A 309 -13.98 1.65 2.84
C ARG A 309 -14.29 0.63 3.93
N ARG A 310 -13.49 -0.43 4.03
CA ARG A 310 -13.64 -1.49 5.03
C ARG A 310 -13.46 -0.97 6.45
N LEU A 311 -12.43 -0.17 6.73
CA LEU A 311 -12.21 0.42 8.04
C LEU A 311 -13.36 1.35 8.44
N VAL A 312 -13.73 2.29 7.56
CA VAL A 312 -14.79 3.27 7.81
C VAL A 312 -16.12 2.57 8.09
N ARG A 313 -16.46 1.53 7.32
CA ARG A 313 -17.67 0.73 7.56
C ARG A 313 -17.61 -0.09 8.83
N ARG A 314 -16.44 -0.61 9.21
CA ARG A 314 -16.27 -1.32 10.49
C ARG A 314 -16.45 -0.38 11.67
N ILE A 315 -15.95 0.85 11.60
CA ILE A 315 -16.18 1.89 12.62
C ILE A 315 -17.69 2.14 12.79
N MET A 316 -18.40 2.38 11.68
CA MET A 316 -19.85 2.61 11.73
C MET A 316 -20.63 1.39 12.21
N ALA A 317 -20.22 0.18 11.83
CA ALA A 317 -20.81 -1.05 12.34
C ALA A 317 -20.63 -1.15 13.86
N TYR A 318 -19.44 -0.85 14.39
CA TYR A 318 -19.19 -0.85 15.84
C TYR A 318 -20.02 0.22 16.54
N GLN A 319 -20.16 1.41 15.96
CA GLN A 319 -21.05 2.42 16.50
C GLN A 319 -22.49 1.92 16.61
N ILE A 320 -23.00 1.19 15.61
CA ILE A 320 -24.35 0.63 15.65
C ILE A 320 -24.45 -0.50 16.70
N THR A 321 -23.51 -1.45 16.71
CA THR A 321 -23.58 -2.62 17.62
C THR A 321 -23.38 -2.26 19.08
N HIS A 322 -22.71 -1.15 19.37
CA HIS A 322 -22.48 -0.64 20.73
C HIS A 322 -23.34 0.59 21.06
N ASP A 323 -24.37 0.88 20.27
CA ASP A 323 -25.34 1.97 20.50
C ASP A 323 -24.70 3.37 20.67
N ILE A 324 -23.65 3.65 19.89
CA ILE A 324 -22.93 4.92 19.90
C ILE A 324 -23.57 5.87 18.86
N HIS A 325 -24.44 6.76 19.32
CA HIS A 325 -25.14 7.71 18.44
C HIS A 325 -24.31 8.91 17.99
N ALA A 326 -23.27 9.28 18.74
CA ALA A 326 -22.43 10.43 18.41
C ALA A 326 -21.58 10.15 17.15
N ASP A 327 -21.36 11.17 16.33
CA ASP A 327 -20.43 11.06 15.21
C ASP A 327 -18.98 11.15 15.72
N LEU A 328 -18.22 10.06 15.59
CA LEU A 328 -16.84 9.97 16.06
C LEU A 328 -15.82 10.60 15.09
N PHE A 329 -16.20 10.83 13.81
CA PHE A 329 -15.27 11.31 12.80
C PHE A 329 -14.69 12.71 13.08
N PRO A 330 -15.48 13.72 13.50
CA PRO A 330 -14.95 15.04 13.88
C PRO A 330 -13.89 14.97 14.98
N TYR A 331 -14.13 14.15 16.01
CA TYR A 331 -13.19 13.97 17.12
C TYR A 331 -11.88 13.34 16.64
N ALA A 332 -11.95 12.31 15.82
CA ALA A 332 -10.77 11.66 15.25
C ALA A 332 -9.91 12.62 14.42
N VAL A 333 -10.54 13.39 13.53
CA VAL A 333 -9.84 14.40 12.71
C VAL A 333 -9.22 15.48 13.59
N ALA A 334 -9.95 15.99 14.58
CA ALA A 334 -9.44 17.01 15.50
C ALA A 334 -8.23 16.52 16.30
N LYS A 335 -8.30 15.33 16.91
CA LYS A 335 -7.18 14.76 17.70
C LYS A 335 -5.98 14.43 16.82
N ALA A 336 -6.20 13.84 15.65
CA ALA A 336 -5.12 13.57 14.69
C ALA A 336 -4.40 14.86 14.28
N ARG A 337 -5.14 15.93 14.00
CA ARG A 337 -4.55 17.24 13.66
C ARG A 337 -3.81 17.88 14.84
N GLN A 338 -4.38 17.83 16.03
CA GLN A 338 -3.75 18.35 17.23
C GLN A 338 -2.40 17.68 17.49
N MET A 339 -2.32 16.36 17.31
CA MET A 339 -1.16 15.56 17.67
C MET A 339 -0.12 15.50 16.56
N PHE A 340 -0.57 15.46 15.31
CA PHE A 340 0.28 15.17 14.17
C PHE A 340 0.33 16.28 13.13
N GLY A 341 -0.54 17.30 13.17
CA GLY A 341 -0.63 18.34 12.14
C GLY A 341 0.63 19.21 12.01
N GLY A 342 1.46 19.30 13.07
CA GLY A 342 2.77 19.93 13.02
C GLY A 342 3.85 19.10 12.32
N ILE A 343 3.60 17.80 12.13
CA ILE A 343 4.52 16.82 11.53
C ILE A 343 4.07 16.47 10.10
N TYR A 344 2.78 16.22 9.92
CA TYR A 344 2.14 15.73 8.69
C TYR A 344 1.17 16.77 8.14
N LYS A 345 1.62 17.52 7.13
CA LYS A 345 0.89 18.67 6.56
C LYS A 345 -0.37 18.26 5.82
N GLU A 346 -0.42 17.03 5.31
CA GLU A 346 -1.55 16.41 4.63
C GLU A 346 -2.80 16.29 5.52
N LEU A 347 -2.63 16.36 6.85
CA LEU A 347 -3.72 16.41 7.82
C LEU A 347 -4.32 17.82 7.98
N ALA A 348 -3.74 18.86 7.38
CA ALA A 348 -4.20 20.24 7.56
C ALA A 348 -5.61 20.48 7.01
N ASP A 349 -5.99 19.78 5.94
CA ASP A 349 -7.27 19.91 5.24
C ASP A 349 -8.40 19.09 5.90
N GLU A 350 -8.83 19.56 7.07
CA GLU A 350 -9.92 18.98 7.85
C GLU A 350 -11.21 18.83 7.05
N LYS A 351 -11.58 19.83 6.25
CA LYS A 351 -12.84 19.83 5.49
C LYS A 351 -12.87 18.72 4.45
N ARG A 352 -11.76 18.51 3.74
CA ARG A 352 -11.64 17.40 2.79
C ARG A 352 -11.72 16.05 3.48
N ILE A 353 -11.01 15.89 4.60
CA ILE A 353 -11.00 14.61 5.33
C ILE A 353 -12.39 14.27 5.85
N LEU A 354 -13.06 15.22 6.50
CA LEU A 354 -14.44 15.04 6.98
C LEU A 354 -15.42 14.78 5.85
N GLY A 355 -15.34 15.54 4.75
CA GLY A 355 -16.24 15.35 3.60
C GLY A 355 -16.13 13.96 2.97
N VAL A 356 -14.93 13.35 2.96
CA VAL A 356 -14.74 11.97 2.49
C VAL A 356 -15.39 10.96 3.45
N LEU A 357 -15.24 11.16 4.76
CA LEU A 357 -15.86 10.30 5.79
C LEU A 357 -17.39 10.40 5.76
N GLU A 358 -17.93 11.62 5.70
CA GLU A 358 -19.37 11.90 5.59
C GLU A 358 -19.96 11.26 4.33
N THR A 359 -19.28 11.39 3.18
CA THR A 359 -19.73 10.78 1.92
C THR A 359 -19.83 9.26 2.03
N GLU A 360 -18.87 8.58 2.67
CA GLU A 360 -18.96 7.13 2.86
C GLU A 360 -19.98 6.73 3.92
N LYS A 361 -20.17 7.56 4.94
CA LYS A 361 -21.23 7.38 5.94
C LYS A 361 -22.61 7.35 5.30
N GLU A 362 -22.96 8.35 4.49
CA GLU A 362 -24.23 8.39 3.77
C GLU A 362 -24.42 7.19 2.83
N LYS A 363 -23.34 6.77 2.14
CA LYS A 363 -23.37 5.59 1.27
C LYS A 363 -23.61 4.32 2.06
N PHE A 364 -23.03 4.21 3.25
CA PHE A 364 -23.18 3.05 4.12
C PHE A 364 -24.57 2.98 4.74
N GLU A 365 -25.12 4.10 5.23
CA GLU A 365 -26.49 4.17 5.73
C GLU A 365 -27.50 3.71 4.65
N LYS A 366 -27.33 4.19 3.42
CA LYS A 366 -28.14 3.73 2.26
C LYS A 366 -27.93 2.24 1.97
N ALA A 367 -26.71 1.71 2.16
CA ALA A 367 -26.42 0.30 1.96
C ALA A 367 -27.05 -0.57 3.05
N ILE A 368 -26.98 -0.18 4.32
CA ILE A 368 -27.65 -0.85 5.44
C ILE A 368 -29.16 -0.85 5.23
N ALA A 369 -29.77 0.28 4.88
CA ALA A 369 -31.22 0.35 4.64
C ALA A 369 -31.67 -0.65 3.55
N LYS A 370 -30.89 -0.78 2.47
CA LYS A 370 -31.12 -1.80 1.43
C LYS A 370 -30.90 -3.21 1.95
N GLY A 371 -29.82 -3.43 2.70
CA GLY A 371 -29.51 -4.71 3.31
C GLY A 371 -30.61 -5.18 4.26
N LEU A 372 -31.16 -4.29 5.09
CA LEU A 372 -32.30 -4.58 5.96
C LEU A 372 -33.53 -4.93 5.14
N GLY A 373 -33.81 -4.20 4.06
CA GLY A 373 -34.87 -4.56 3.12
C GLY A 373 -34.68 -5.95 2.50
N GLU A 374 -33.44 -6.33 2.19
CA GLU A 374 -33.11 -7.66 1.65
C GLU A 374 -33.20 -8.76 2.72
N LEU A 375 -32.73 -8.49 3.93
CA LEU A 375 -32.85 -9.34 5.12
C LEU A 375 -34.31 -9.77 5.35
N GLN A 376 -35.27 -8.86 5.19
CA GLN A 376 -36.70 -9.17 5.32
C GLN A 376 -37.25 -10.11 4.23
N ARG A 377 -36.54 -10.30 3.10
CA ARG A 377 -36.97 -11.15 1.97
C ARG A 377 -36.46 -12.58 2.08
N HIS A 378 -35.49 -12.85 2.94
CA HIS A 378 -34.96 -14.20 3.13
C HIS A 378 -35.92 -15.04 3.99
N ALA A 379 -36.26 -16.24 3.51
CA ALA A 379 -37.05 -17.21 4.26
C ALA A 379 -36.22 -17.94 5.34
N VAL A 380 -34.93 -18.15 5.08
CA VAL A 380 -33.94 -18.72 6.00
C VAL A 380 -32.61 -18.01 5.76
N ILE A 381 -31.90 -17.69 6.84
CA ILE A 381 -30.54 -17.15 6.78
C ILE A 381 -29.60 -18.10 7.51
N GLY A 382 -28.73 -18.75 6.74
CA GLY A 382 -27.58 -19.46 7.24
C GLY A 382 -26.33 -18.57 7.20
N ALA A 383 -25.18 -19.18 7.52
CA ALA A 383 -23.89 -18.50 7.53
C ALA A 383 -23.53 -17.84 6.19
N LYS A 384 -23.85 -18.50 5.07
CA LYS A 384 -23.51 -18.03 3.72
C LYS A 384 -24.34 -16.81 3.32
N GLU A 385 -25.65 -16.83 3.59
CA GLU A 385 -26.55 -15.71 3.30
C GLU A 385 -26.21 -14.51 4.20
N ALA A 386 -25.95 -14.76 5.48
CA ALA A 386 -25.50 -13.72 6.40
C ALA A 386 -24.17 -13.10 5.94
N PHE A 387 -23.21 -13.93 5.50
CA PHE A 387 -21.95 -13.45 4.95
C PHE A 387 -22.16 -12.62 3.67
N LEU A 388 -23.07 -13.02 2.78
CA LEU A 388 -23.38 -12.24 1.58
C LEU A 388 -24.00 -10.88 1.91
N LEU A 389 -24.91 -10.82 2.89
CA LEU A 389 -25.50 -9.57 3.38
C LEU A 389 -24.43 -8.65 3.98
N TYR A 390 -23.50 -9.23 4.74
CA TYR A 390 -22.33 -8.53 5.26
C TYR A 390 -21.40 -8.04 4.14
N GLU A 391 -21.04 -8.88 3.17
CA GLU A 391 -20.13 -8.53 2.08
C GLU A 391 -20.73 -7.45 1.15
N THR A 392 -22.01 -7.58 0.82
CA THR A 392 -22.69 -6.74 -0.18
C THR A 392 -23.15 -5.42 0.42
N TYR A 393 -23.82 -5.48 1.58
CA TYR A 393 -24.49 -4.34 2.19
C TYR A 393 -23.74 -3.83 3.42
N GLY A 394 -22.83 -4.62 3.99
CA GLY A 394 -22.11 -4.28 5.20
C GLY A 394 -22.94 -4.47 6.47
N LEU A 395 -23.99 -5.30 6.42
CA LEU A 395 -24.81 -5.63 7.59
C LEU A 395 -24.01 -6.50 8.58
N PRO A 396 -23.74 -6.02 9.82
CA PRO A 396 -23.06 -6.80 10.84
C PRO A 396 -23.86 -8.04 11.25
N PHE A 397 -23.15 -9.07 11.70
CA PHE A 397 -23.75 -10.31 12.22
C PHE A 397 -24.83 -10.03 13.28
N GLU A 398 -24.55 -9.14 14.24
CA GLU A 398 -25.48 -8.81 15.32
C GLU A 398 -26.79 -8.20 14.78
N LEU A 399 -26.70 -7.25 13.85
CA LEU A 399 -27.89 -6.67 13.19
C LEU A 399 -28.67 -7.70 12.38
N ILE A 400 -27.97 -8.62 11.70
CA ILE A 400 -28.63 -9.71 10.97
C ILE A 400 -29.38 -10.61 11.96
N LYS A 401 -28.76 -10.94 13.10
CA LYS A 401 -29.35 -11.84 14.11
C LYS A 401 -30.56 -11.20 14.81
N GLU A 402 -30.48 -9.91 15.10
CA GLU A 402 -31.50 -9.16 15.83
C GLU A 402 -32.69 -8.75 14.96
N LEU A 403 -32.42 -8.27 13.73
CA LEU A 403 -33.45 -7.69 12.86
C LEU A 403 -34.04 -8.68 11.84
N ALA A 404 -33.52 -9.91 11.77
CA ALA A 404 -34.14 -10.96 10.97
C ALA A 404 -35.58 -11.26 11.44
N PRO A 405 -36.52 -11.55 10.53
CA PRO A 405 -37.84 -12.00 10.93
C PRO A 405 -37.77 -13.23 11.85
N LYS A 406 -38.74 -13.35 12.77
CA LYS A 406 -38.72 -14.39 13.81
C LYS A 406 -38.57 -15.78 13.19
N GLY A 407 -37.50 -16.49 13.57
CA GLY A 407 -37.20 -17.85 13.10
C GLY A 407 -36.38 -17.94 11.80
N VAL A 408 -36.12 -16.82 11.10
CA VAL A 408 -35.37 -16.80 9.84
C VAL A 408 -33.87 -17.04 10.07
N ALA A 409 -33.28 -16.40 11.07
CA ALA A 409 -31.86 -16.54 11.41
C ALA A 409 -31.60 -17.58 12.52
N LYS A 410 -32.51 -18.54 12.74
CA LYS A 410 -32.42 -19.50 13.86
C LYS A 410 -31.15 -20.36 13.81
N ASP A 411 -30.74 -20.75 12.60
CA ASP A 411 -29.58 -21.64 12.35
C ASP A 411 -28.27 -20.87 12.12
N LEU A 412 -28.34 -19.53 12.10
CA LEU A 412 -27.16 -18.67 11.99
C LEU A 412 -26.38 -18.67 13.30
N THR A 413 -25.20 -19.28 13.29
CA THR A 413 -24.25 -19.25 14.40
C THR A 413 -23.07 -18.32 14.10
N ARG A 414 -22.48 -17.77 15.16
CA ARG A 414 -21.27 -16.94 15.07
C ARG A 414 -20.12 -17.69 14.39
N GLU A 415 -19.87 -18.92 14.82
CA GLU A 415 -18.85 -19.82 14.24
C GLU A 415 -19.12 -20.14 12.76
N GLY A 416 -20.38 -20.28 12.37
CA GLY A 416 -20.76 -20.49 10.98
C GLY A 416 -20.39 -19.28 10.12
N PHE A 417 -20.77 -18.09 10.56
CA PHE A 417 -20.45 -16.83 9.89
C PHE A 417 -18.94 -16.60 9.78
N GLU A 418 -18.20 -16.85 10.86
CA GLU A 418 -16.73 -16.70 10.89
C GLU A 418 -16.03 -17.70 9.95
N ARG A 419 -16.54 -18.94 9.82
CA ARG A 419 -16.00 -19.90 8.83
C ARG A 419 -16.18 -19.42 7.39
N GLU A 420 -17.33 -18.85 7.05
CA GLU A 420 -17.58 -18.28 5.72
C GLU A 420 -16.68 -17.07 5.46
N PHE A 421 -16.50 -16.23 6.48
CA PHE A 421 -15.59 -15.09 6.44
C PHE A 421 -14.13 -15.52 6.19
N GLU A 422 -13.62 -16.50 6.95
CA GLU A 422 -12.27 -17.03 6.78
C GLU A 422 -12.08 -17.73 5.43
N ARG A 423 -13.12 -18.43 4.93
CA ARG A 423 -13.11 -19.00 3.59
C ARG A 423 -12.94 -17.92 2.52
N HIS A 424 -13.70 -16.83 2.61
CA HIS A 424 -13.58 -15.70 1.69
C HIS A 424 -12.22 -14.99 1.81
N LYS A 425 -11.67 -14.87 3.03
CA LYS A 425 -10.33 -14.32 3.28
C LYS A 425 -9.24 -15.15 2.58
N LYS A 426 -9.31 -16.48 2.65
CA LYS A 426 -8.39 -17.38 1.92
C LYS A 426 -8.49 -17.20 0.40
N VAL A 427 -9.70 -17.11 -0.14
CA VAL A 427 -9.94 -16.85 -1.57
C VAL A 427 -9.40 -15.48 -1.98
N SER A 428 -9.63 -14.45 -1.17
CA SER A 428 -9.14 -13.08 -1.40
C SER A 428 -7.61 -12.97 -1.30
N ARG A 429 -6.99 -13.65 -0.32
CA ARG A 429 -5.54 -13.76 -0.18
C ARG A 429 -4.90 -14.49 -1.37
N ALA A 430 -5.51 -15.58 -1.84
CA ALA A 430 -5.07 -16.27 -3.06
C ALA A 430 -5.19 -15.37 -4.32
N GLY A 431 -6.23 -14.54 -4.39
CA GLY A 431 -6.41 -13.54 -5.46
C GLY A 431 -5.38 -12.40 -5.40
N ALA A 432 -5.00 -11.96 -4.20
CA ALA A 432 -3.94 -10.96 -3.99
C ALA A 432 -2.56 -11.54 -4.35
N LEU A 433 -2.26 -12.78 -3.95
CA LEU A 433 -1.05 -13.51 -4.36
C LEU A 433 -0.96 -13.67 -5.88
N LYS A 434 -2.07 -13.93 -6.59
CA LYS A 434 -2.09 -13.92 -8.07
C LYS A 434 -1.87 -12.54 -8.70
N LYS A 435 -2.24 -11.46 -8.02
CA LYS A 435 -2.13 -10.09 -8.55
C LYS A 435 -0.74 -9.47 -8.30
N PHE A 436 -0.11 -9.81 -7.18
CA PHE A 436 1.19 -9.26 -6.76
C PHE A 436 2.35 -10.28 -6.87
N GLY A 437 2.05 -11.58 -6.90
CA GLY A 437 3.00 -12.66 -7.21
C GLY A 437 3.06 -12.97 -8.70
N GLY A 438 3.24 -11.93 -9.52
CA GLY A 438 3.45 -12.08 -10.96
C GLY A 438 4.82 -12.70 -11.25
N HIS A 439 4.95 -14.00 -11.04
CA HIS A 439 6.10 -14.76 -11.51
C HIS A 439 6.18 -14.65 -13.03
N GLY A 440 7.38 -14.36 -13.53
CA GLY A 440 7.72 -14.44 -14.97
C GLY A 440 7.53 -13.17 -15.79
N LEU A 441 6.89 -12.10 -15.28
CA LEU A 441 6.60 -10.92 -16.12
C LEU A 441 7.87 -10.19 -16.62
N ILE A 442 8.14 -10.25 -17.93
CA ILE A 442 9.19 -9.46 -18.60
C ILE A 442 8.82 -7.97 -18.75
N LEU A 443 7.54 -7.61 -18.61
CA LEU A 443 7.06 -6.22 -18.58
C LEU A 443 6.03 -6.04 -17.46
N ASN A 444 6.26 -5.08 -16.57
CA ASN A 444 5.27 -4.65 -15.56
C ASN A 444 5.43 -3.14 -15.28
N THR A 445 4.64 -2.30 -15.94
CA THR A 445 4.64 -0.84 -15.73
C THR A 445 3.53 -0.36 -14.79
N GLY A 446 2.83 -1.29 -14.14
CA GLY A 446 1.55 -1.03 -13.45
C GLY A 446 0.36 -1.00 -14.41
N GLU A 447 0.50 -0.39 -15.59
CA GLU A 447 -0.50 -0.39 -16.66
C GLU A 447 -0.35 -1.58 -17.62
N LEU A 448 0.87 -1.95 -18.00
CA LEU A 448 1.16 -3.03 -18.96
C LEU A 448 1.78 -4.22 -18.24
N LYS A 449 1.31 -5.44 -18.52
CA LYS A 449 1.77 -6.69 -17.88
C LYS A 449 1.94 -7.83 -18.89
N ALA A 450 3.15 -8.39 -19.01
CA ALA A 450 3.46 -9.52 -19.90
C ALA A 450 4.46 -10.51 -19.27
N ALA A 451 4.16 -11.81 -19.30
CA ALA A 451 4.92 -12.96 -18.77
C ALA A 451 6.06 -13.44 -19.66
N ASP A 452 6.00 -13.20 -20.95
CA ASP A 452 7.00 -13.66 -21.91
C ASP A 452 6.94 -12.81 -23.19
N GLN A 453 7.75 -13.17 -24.17
CA GLN A 453 7.84 -12.43 -25.44
C GLN A 453 6.54 -12.52 -26.26
N GLU A 454 5.78 -13.61 -26.13
CA GLU A 454 4.49 -13.79 -26.82
C GLU A 454 3.43 -12.85 -26.21
N GLU A 455 3.34 -12.84 -24.87
CA GLU A 455 2.49 -11.91 -24.14
C GLU A 455 2.89 -10.45 -24.38
N LEU A 456 4.18 -10.14 -24.44
CA LEU A 456 4.66 -8.79 -24.72
C LEU A 456 4.20 -8.30 -26.09
N THR A 457 4.18 -9.20 -27.08
CA THR A 457 3.65 -8.89 -28.42
C THR A 457 2.16 -8.55 -28.35
N LYS A 458 1.35 -9.37 -27.65
CA LYS A 458 -0.09 -9.12 -27.48
C LYS A 458 -0.37 -7.83 -26.71
N VAL A 459 0.38 -7.59 -25.63
CA VAL A 459 0.28 -6.37 -24.82
C VAL A 459 0.65 -5.13 -25.63
N THR A 460 1.68 -5.20 -26.47
CA THR A 460 2.09 -4.12 -27.36
C THR A 460 1.00 -3.80 -28.40
N ARG A 461 0.35 -4.82 -28.97
CA ARG A 461 -0.81 -4.66 -29.86
C ARG A 461 -1.98 -3.98 -29.14
N LEU A 462 -2.33 -4.48 -27.95
CA LEU A 462 -3.41 -3.95 -27.11
C LEU A 462 -3.15 -2.51 -26.65
N HIS A 463 -1.89 -2.14 -26.43
CA HIS A 463 -1.51 -0.82 -26.01
C HIS A 463 -1.75 0.22 -27.11
N THR A 464 -1.28 -0.05 -28.34
CA THR A 464 -1.63 0.82 -29.48
C THR A 464 -3.13 0.82 -29.76
N ALA A 465 -3.82 -0.32 -29.64
CA ALA A 465 -5.27 -0.37 -29.77
C ALA A 465 -5.99 0.49 -28.72
N THR A 466 -5.43 0.62 -27.51
CA THR A 466 -5.99 1.45 -26.43
C THR A 466 -5.90 2.95 -26.78
N HIS A 467 -4.81 3.40 -27.42
CA HIS A 467 -4.71 4.78 -27.92
C HIS A 467 -5.72 5.07 -29.05
N LEU A 468 -5.95 4.10 -29.93
CA LEU A 468 -6.99 4.22 -30.97
C LEU A 468 -8.39 4.23 -30.35
N LEU A 469 -8.65 3.37 -29.36
CA LEU A 469 -9.90 3.33 -28.61
C LEU A 469 -10.20 4.67 -27.95
N GLN A 470 -9.19 5.27 -27.34
CA GLN A 470 -9.32 6.57 -26.69
C GLN A 470 -9.69 7.68 -27.67
N GLN A 471 -9.01 7.75 -28.82
CA GLN A 471 -9.36 8.71 -29.85
C GLN A 471 -10.76 8.44 -30.43
N ALA A 472 -11.09 7.18 -30.73
CA ALA A 472 -12.40 6.80 -31.25
C ALA A 472 -13.55 7.16 -30.28
N LEU A 473 -13.34 6.99 -28.97
CA LEU A 473 -14.31 7.44 -27.96
C LEU A 473 -14.51 8.95 -27.99
N ARG A 474 -13.46 9.73 -28.23
CA ARG A 474 -13.56 11.20 -28.36
C ARG A 474 -14.24 11.61 -29.65
N ASP A 475 -14.03 10.87 -30.73
CA ASP A 475 -14.69 11.10 -32.02
C ASP A 475 -16.20 10.86 -31.93
N VAL A 476 -16.61 9.79 -31.24
CA VAL A 476 -18.03 9.40 -31.13
C VAL A 476 -18.76 10.17 -30.02
N LEU A 477 -18.13 10.36 -28.85
CA LEU A 477 -18.79 10.91 -27.66
C LEU A 477 -18.42 12.38 -27.37
N GLY A 478 -17.41 12.91 -28.07
CA GLY A 478 -16.94 14.27 -27.94
C GLY A 478 -15.66 14.43 -27.09
N PRO A 479 -15.05 15.64 -27.12
CA PRO A 479 -13.74 15.91 -26.52
C PRO A 479 -13.73 15.91 -24.98
N GLY A 480 -14.89 15.81 -24.33
CA GLY A 480 -15.01 15.72 -22.87
C GLY A 480 -14.68 14.33 -22.30
N VAL A 481 -14.44 13.33 -23.17
CA VAL A 481 -13.97 12.01 -22.73
C VAL A 481 -12.52 12.10 -22.27
N GLU A 482 -12.30 11.86 -20.98
CA GLU A 482 -10.98 11.86 -20.35
C GLU A 482 -10.69 10.48 -19.74
N GLN A 483 -9.47 9.98 -19.92
CA GLN A 483 -9.04 8.75 -19.27
C GLN A 483 -9.03 8.91 -17.74
N ARG A 484 -9.55 7.90 -17.04
CA ARG A 484 -9.58 7.80 -15.57
C ARG A 484 -8.76 6.61 -15.06
N GLY A 485 -8.40 5.67 -15.93
CA GLY A 485 -7.52 4.56 -15.61
C GLY A 485 -7.37 3.59 -16.78
N SER A 486 -6.27 2.86 -16.81
CA SER A 486 -5.99 1.82 -17.81
C SER A 486 -5.27 0.63 -17.14
N ASP A 487 -5.43 -0.56 -17.70
CA ASP A 487 -4.80 -1.83 -17.28
C ASP A 487 -4.87 -2.80 -18.46
N ILE A 488 -3.70 -3.17 -18.97
CA ILE A 488 -3.51 -3.98 -20.17
C ILE A 488 -2.72 -5.22 -19.78
N THR A 489 -3.25 -6.36 -20.21
CA THR A 489 -2.71 -7.71 -19.99
C THR A 489 -2.71 -8.44 -21.32
N ALA A 490 -2.04 -9.59 -21.44
CA ALA A 490 -2.06 -10.39 -22.67
C ALA A 490 -3.46 -10.80 -23.15
N GLU A 491 -4.45 -10.80 -22.25
CA GLU A 491 -5.81 -11.27 -22.51
C GLU A 491 -6.76 -10.13 -22.91
N ARG A 492 -6.51 -8.90 -22.43
CA ARG A 492 -7.42 -7.76 -22.56
C ARG A 492 -6.79 -6.42 -22.21
N THR A 493 -7.38 -5.36 -22.75
CA THR A 493 -7.30 -3.99 -22.24
C THR A 493 -8.53 -3.65 -21.39
N ARG A 494 -8.33 -2.84 -20.36
CA ARG A 494 -9.36 -2.25 -19.49
C ARG A 494 -9.20 -0.74 -19.49
N PHE A 495 -10.09 -0.05 -20.18
CA PHE A 495 -10.02 1.40 -20.33
C PHE A 495 -11.17 2.07 -19.56
N ASP A 496 -10.82 2.88 -18.56
CA ASP A 496 -11.76 3.65 -17.75
C ASP A 496 -11.75 5.11 -18.22
N PHE A 497 -12.92 5.69 -18.43
CA PHE A 497 -13.05 7.06 -18.94
C PHE A 497 -14.22 7.82 -18.31
N ALA A 498 -14.09 9.14 -18.27
CA ALA A 498 -15.10 10.05 -17.76
C ALA A 498 -16.24 10.17 -18.75
N PHE A 499 -17.42 9.67 -18.37
CA PHE A 499 -18.64 9.83 -19.14
C PHE A 499 -19.88 9.62 -18.24
N PRO A 500 -20.90 10.49 -18.31
CA PRO A 500 -21.96 10.54 -17.30
C PRO A 500 -23.01 9.42 -17.45
N ARG A 501 -23.12 8.80 -18.64
CA ARG A 501 -24.16 7.81 -18.95
C ARG A 501 -23.59 6.53 -19.54
N LYS A 502 -24.44 5.51 -19.69
CA LYS A 502 -24.11 4.30 -20.44
C LYS A 502 -24.03 4.63 -21.95
N LEU A 503 -23.10 3.98 -22.64
CA LEU A 503 -23.01 4.05 -24.10
C LEU A 503 -24.14 3.22 -24.72
N SER A 504 -24.74 3.75 -25.78
CA SER A 504 -25.69 3.01 -26.60
C SER A 504 -24.98 1.90 -27.38
N PRO A 505 -25.70 0.83 -27.77
CA PRO A 505 -25.16 -0.21 -28.63
C PRO A 505 -24.54 0.34 -29.92
N GLU A 506 -25.16 1.37 -30.50
CA GLU A 506 -24.69 2.03 -31.73
C GLU A 506 -23.38 2.77 -31.49
N GLU A 507 -23.25 3.53 -30.39
CA GLU A 507 -22.00 4.21 -30.02
C GLU A 507 -20.87 3.19 -29.78
N LEU A 508 -21.14 2.08 -29.10
CA LEU A 508 -20.15 1.02 -28.89
C LEU A 508 -19.69 0.40 -30.21
N LYS A 509 -20.64 0.14 -31.11
CA LYS A 509 -20.35 -0.41 -32.44
C LYS A 509 -19.50 0.56 -33.26
N SER A 510 -19.84 1.85 -33.28
CA SER A 510 -19.08 2.87 -34.01
C SER A 510 -17.65 3.01 -33.47
N VAL A 511 -17.46 2.97 -32.15
CA VAL A 511 -16.12 3.00 -31.54
C VAL A 511 -15.29 1.79 -32.00
N GLU A 512 -15.87 0.59 -31.95
CA GLU A 512 -15.19 -0.63 -32.41
C GLU A 512 -14.86 -0.59 -33.91
N GLU A 513 -15.79 -0.12 -34.76
CA GLU A 513 -15.60 0.04 -36.20
C GLU A 513 -14.47 1.01 -36.54
N ILE A 514 -14.40 2.16 -35.84
CA ILE A 514 -13.34 3.16 -36.06
C ILE A 514 -11.98 2.58 -35.70
N VAL A 515 -11.85 1.89 -34.56
CA VAL A 515 -10.55 1.29 -34.17
C VAL A 515 -10.10 0.27 -35.21
N ASN A 516 -11.01 -0.58 -35.68
CA ASN A 516 -10.71 -1.56 -36.73
C ASN A 516 -10.41 -0.91 -38.09
N GLU A 517 -11.09 0.17 -38.46
CA GLU A 517 -10.79 0.94 -39.67
C GLU A 517 -9.33 1.44 -39.62
N LYS A 518 -8.92 2.02 -38.48
CA LYS A 518 -7.54 2.53 -38.31
C LYS A 518 -6.51 1.42 -38.18
N ALA A 519 -6.85 0.28 -37.61
CA ALA A 519 -6.00 -0.91 -37.64
C ALA A 519 -5.78 -1.39 -39.09
N ASN A 520 -6.85 -1.54 -39.86
CA ASN A 520 -6.81 -2.00 -41.25
C ASN A 520 -6.15 -1.00 -42.22
N ALA A 521 -6.16 0.29 -41.89
CA ALA A 521 -5.46 1.32 -42.68
C ALA A 521 -3.93 1.24 -42.57
N ASP A 522 -3.40 0.41 -41.65
CA ASP A 522 -1.98 0.16 -41.47
C ASP A 522 -1.12 1.44 -41.40
N LEU A 523 -1.58 2.39 -40.57
CA LEU A 523 -0.93 3.67 -40.37
C LEU A 523 0.40 3.50 -39.62
N PRO A 524 1.43 4.29 -39.94
CA PRO A 524 2.68 4.24 -39.21
C PRO A 524 2.52 4.79 -37.78
N VAL A 525 3.24 4.18 -36.83
CA VAL A 525 3.29 4.60 -35.43
C VAL A 525 4.69 5.14 -35.14
N HIS A 526 4.75 6.38 -34.66
CA HIS A 526 5.99 7.09 -34.43
C HIS A 526 6.09 7.56 -32.98
N CYS A 527 7.31 7.79 -32.52
CA CYS A 527 7.61 8.39 -31.22
C CYS A 527 8.46 9.64 -31.44
N ALA A 528 8.01 10.78 -30.91
CA ALA A 528 8.78 12.01 -30.85
C ALA A 528 9.13 12.34 -29.39
N GLU A 529 10.38 12.70 -29.12
CA GLU A 529 10.77 13.27 -27.83
C GLU A 529 10.71 14.80 -27.93
N LEU A 530 9.83 15.41 -27.14
CA LEU A 530 9.55 16.84 -27.16
C LEU A 530 9.60 17.39 -25.73
N THR A 531 9.91 18.67 -25.58
CA THR A 531 9.66 19.30 -24.27
C THR A 531 8.17 19.25 -23.95
N LYS A 532 7.79 19.20 -22.67
CA LYS A 532 6.39 19.17 -22.24
C LYS A 532 5.58 20.30 -22.86
N THR A 533 6.14 21.51 -22.91
CA THR A 533 5.49 22.69 -23.49
C THR A 533 5.24 22.51 -25.00
N GLU A 534 6.21 21.99 -25.75
CA GLU A 534 6.05 21.71 -27.19
C GLU A 534 5.04 20.58 -27.42
N ALA A 535 5.11 19.53 -26.60
CA ALA A 535 4.19 18.40 -26.67
C ALA A 535 2.73 18.82 -26.37
N GLU A 536 2.51 19.69 -25.38
CA GLU A 536 1.19 20.28 -25.09
C GLU A 536 0.67 21.12 -26.27
N GLN A 537 1.54 21.89 -26.93
CA GLN A 537 1.19 22.67 -28.13
C GLN A 537 0.79 21.81 -29.32
N THR A 538 1.26 20.55 -29.39
CA THR A 538 0.85 19.62 -30.44
C THR A 538 -0.59 19.13 -30.29
N GLY A 539 -1.22 19.36 -29.14
CA GLY A 539 -2.56 18.86 -28.82
C GLY A 539 -2.58 17.35 -28.51
N ALA A 540 -1.42 16.73 -28.25
CA ALA A 540 -1.36 15.36 -27.77
C ALA A 540 -2.08 15.23 -26.43
N LEU A 541 -2.80 14.12 -26.24
CA LEU A 541 -3.51 13.84 -25.01
C LEU A 541 -2.52 13.45 -23.90
N TYR A 542 -2.76 13.94 -22.70
CA TYR A 542 -1.94 13.64 -21.53
C TYR A 542 -2.83 13.65 -20.30
N PHE A 543 -2.63 12.67 -19.42
CA PHE A 543 -3.48 12.45 -18.26
C PHE A 543 -2.63 12.52 -17.00
N PHE A 544 -3.13 13.23 -15.98
CA PHE A 544 -2.37 13.54 -14.76
C PHE A 544 -1.19 14.49 -15.03
N ARG A 545 -1.49 15.79 -15.24
CA ARG A 545 -0.53 16.86 -15.61
C ARG A 545 0.75 16.91 -14.76
N GLU A 546 0.68 16.42 -13.52
CA GLU A 546 1.74 16.42 -12.52
C GLU A 546 2.73 15.23 -12.64
N LYS A 547 2.47 14.26 -13.54
CA LYS A 547 3.24 13.01 -13.67
C LYS A 547 4.25 12.96 -14.82
N TYR A 548 4.22 13.92 -15.75
CA TYR A 548 5.07 13.88 -16.95
C TYR A 548 6.40 14.67 -16.77
N PRO A 549 7.54 14.12 -17.22
CA PRO A 549 8.86 14.77 -17.19
C PRO A 549 8.94 16.03 -18.08
N ALA A 550 10.05 16.77 -17.99
CA ALA A 550 10.28 17.99 -18.78
C ALA A 550 10.41 17.71 -20.29
N VAL A 551 10.94 16.55 -20.66
CA VAL A 551 10.92 15.99 -22.02
C VAL A 551 10.07 14.74 -21.99
N VAL A 552 9.05 14.67 -22.85
CA VAL A 552 8.07 13.59 -22.91
C VAL A 552 8.18 12.86 -24.23
N LYS A 553 7.88 11.56 -24.20
CA LYS A 553 7.64 10.77 -25.41
C LYS A 553 6.19 10.96 -25.83
N VAL A 554 6.00 11.46 -27.04
CA VAL A 554 4.70 11.57 -27.71
C VAL A 554 4.64 10.46 -28.74
N TYR A 555 3.83 9.44 -28.45
CA TYR A 555 3.49 8.43 -29.45
C TYR A 555 2.33 8.94 -30.28
N PHE A 556 2.45 8.83 -31.60
CA PHE A 556 1.41 9.25 -32.52
C PHE A 556 1.22 8.26 -33.67
N VAL A 557 -0.02 8.18 -34.15
CA VAL A 557 -0.45 7.28 -35.21
C VAL A 557 -0.83 8.10 -36.44
N GLY A 558 -0.09 7.95 -37.54
CA GLY A 558 -0.24 8.69 -38.78
C GLY A 558 1.06 9.30 -39.28
N GLU A 559 1.06 9.81 -40.51
CA GLU A 559 2.27 10.22 -41.25
C GLU A 559 3.10 11.33 -40.56
N THR A 560 2.44 12.28 -39.90
CA THR A 560 3.12 13.38 -39.21
C THR A 560 2.41 13.72 -37.91
N LEU A 561 3.14 14.29 -36.95
CA LEU A 561 2.57 14.69 -35.65
C LEU A 561 1.44 15.73 -35.78
N ALA A 562 1.48 16.55 -36.84
CA ALA A 562 0.44 17.53 -37.14
C ALA A 562 -0.86 16.89 -37.62
N THR A 563 -0.76 15.82 -38.42
CA THR A 563 -1.90 15.13 -39.05
C THR A 563 -2.22 13.77 -38.42
N ALA A 564 -1.59 13.44 -37.29
CA ALA A 564 -1.80 12.17 -36.60
C ALA A 564 -3.26 12.02 -36.14
N TYR A 565 -3.79 10.82 -36.31
CA TYR A 565 -5.13 10.46 -35.86
C TYR A 565 -5.20 10.43 -34.33
N SER A 566 -4.27 9.70 -33.70
CA SER A 566 -4.09 9.67 -32.24
C SER A 566 -2.69 10.13 -31.90
N LYS A 567 -2.55 10.88 -30.81
CA LYS A 567 -1.27 11.34 -30.27
C LYS A 567 -1.37 11.51 -28.76
N GLU A 568 -0.51 10.84 -28.02
CA GLU A 568 -0.60 10.76 -26.57
C GLU A 568 0.79 10.76 -25.92
N PHE A 569 0.88 11.33 -24.71
CA PHE A 569 2.08 11.23 -23.90
C PHE A 569 2.16 9.82 -23.32
N CYS A 570 3.08 9.01 -23.82
CA CYS A 570 3.18 7.61 -23.46
C CYS A 570 4.62 7.10 -23.45
N GLY A 571 4.94 6.20 -22.52
CA GLY A 571 6.26 5.59 -22.38
C GLY A 571 6.28 4.07 -22.57
N GLY A 572 5.13 3.45 -22.89
CA GLY A 572 5.03 2.01 -23.10
C GLY A 572 5.38 1.58 -24.53
N PRO A 573 5.66 0.28 -24.76
CA PRO A 573 5.92 -0.26 -26.09
C PRO A 573 4.70 -0.14 -27.00
N HIS A 574 4.92 0.17 -28.27
CA HIS A 574 3.89 0.24 -29.30
C HIS A 574 4.30 -0.57 -30.54
N VAL A 575 3.31 -1.05 -31.29
CA VAL A 575 3.56 -1.62 -32.63
C VAL A 575 4.13 -0.55 -33.55
N SER A 576 4.83 -0.95 -34.60
CA SER A 576 5.42 -0.01 -35.57
C SER A 576 4.40 0.50 -36.58
N ARG A 577 3.36 -0.31 -36.87
CA ARG A 577 2.24 0.04 -37.74
C ARG A 577 0.93 -0.51 -37.19
N THR A 578 -0.18 0.18 -37.43
CA THR A 578 -1.48 -0.23 -36.86
C THR A 578 -2.02 -1.54 -37.44
N GLY A 579 -1.53 -2.00 -38.60
CA GLY A 579 -1.91 -3.30 -39.16
C GLY A 579 -1.48 -4.49 -38.30
N GLU A 580 -0.46 -4.30 -37.46
CA GLU A 580 -0.01 -5.31 -36.48
C GLU A 580 -1.03 -5.52 -35.34
N ILE A 581 -1.98 -4.59 -35.14
CA ILE A 581 -2.98 -4.69 -34.08
C ILE A 581 -3.91 -5.90 -34.30
N GLY A 582 -4.22 -6.24 -35.55
CA GLY A 582 -5.24 -7.25 -35.88
C GLY A 582 -6.66 -6.76 -35.61
N THR A 583 -7.58 -7.67 -35.28
CA THR A 583 -9.00 -7.32 -35.10
C THR A 583 -9.27 -6.91 -33.66
N PHE A 584 -9.72 -5.67 -33.44
CA PHE A 584 -10.10 -5.15 -32.14
C PHE A 584 -11.57 -5.47 -31.81
N ARG A 585 -11.84 -5.90 -30.58
CA ARG A 585 -13.20 -6.24 -30.13
C ARG A 585 -13.49 -5.76 -28.71
N ILE A 586 -14.58 -5.03 -28.55
CA ILE A 586 -15.15 -4.64 -27.26
C ILE A 586 -15.93 -5.81 -26.68
N LEU A 587 -15.46 -6.31 -25.53
CA LEU A 587 -16.06 -7.45 -24.83
C LEU A 587 -17.23 -7.00 -23.95
N LYS A 588 -17.07 -5.87 -23.25
CA LYS A 588 -18.08 -5.36 -22.32
C LYS A 588 -17.85 -3.89 -21.98
N GLU A 589 -18.96 -3.19 -21.71
CA GLU A 589 -19.00 -1.87 -21.11
C GLU A 589 -19.73 -1.92 -19.75
N GLU A 590 -19.20 -1.23 -18.72
CA GLU A 590 -19.82 -1.16 -17.38
C GLU A 590 -19.53 0.15 -16.62
N ALA A 591 -20.39 0.48 -15.64
CA ALA A 591 -20.16 1.61 -14.73
C ALA A 591 -19.11 1.25 -13.67
N VAL A 592 -18.16 2.14 -13.40
CA VAL A 592 -17.16 1.98 -12.32
C VAL A 592 -17.53 2.82 -11.09
N GLY A 593 -18.19 3.96 -11.30
CA GLY A 593 -18.63 4.91 -10.29
C GLY A 593 -19.43 6.04 -10.92
N ALA A 594 -19.84 7.03 -10.12
CA ALA A 594 -20.54 8.21 -10.65
C ALA A 594 -19.65 8.94 -11.67
N GLY A 595 -20.13 9.08 -12.91
CA GLY A 595 -19.42 9.78 -13.99
C GLY A 595 -18.25 9.02 -14.64
N VAL A 596 -18.04 7.73 -14.32
CA VAL A 596 -16.94 6.93 -14.89
C VAL A 596 -17.45 5.61 -15.47
N ARG A 597 -17.10 5.36 -16.73
CA ARG A 597 -17.41 4.16 -17.51
C ARG A 597 -16.13 3.35 -17.78
N ARG A 598 -16.29 2.05 -18.01
CA ARG A 598 -15.19 1.13 -18.34
C ARG A 598 -15.53 0.30 -19.56
N ILE A 599 -14.60 0.25 -20.50
CA ILE A 599 -14.58 -0.71 -21.60
C ILE A 599 -13.54 -1.79 -21.31
N ARG A 600 -13.92 -3.06 -21.51
CA ARG A 600 -12.98 -4.16 -21.67
C ARG A 600 -12.96 -4.56 -23.14
N ALA A 601 -11.78 -4.67 -23.72
CA ALA A 601 -11.61 -5.06 -25.11
C ALA A 601 -10.40 -5.98 -25.29
N THR A 602 -10.32 -6.64 -26.42
CA THR A 602 -9.20 -7.51 -26.81
C THR A 602 -8.83 -7.31 -28.27
N VAL A 603 -7.73 -7.93 -28.71
CA VAL A 603 -7.29 -7.99 -30.10
C VAL A 603 -7.05 -9.45 -30.49
N GLU A 604 -7.47 -9.81 -31.70
CA GLU A 604 -7.27 -11.14 -32.32
C GLU A 604 -6.22 -11.05 -33.42
#